data_AF-A0A520HWD1-F1
#
_entry.id   AF-A0A520HWD1-F1
#
_cell.length_a   1.000
_cell.length_b   1.000
_cell.length_c   1.000
_cell.angle_alpha   90.00
_cell.angle_beta   90.00
_cell.angle_gamma   90.00
#
_symmetry.space_group_name_H-M   'P 1'
#
loop_
_entity.id
_entity.type
_entity.pdbx_description
1 polymer ?
#
loop_
_entity_poly.entity_id
_entity_poly.type
_entity_poly.pdbx_seq_one_letter_code
_entity_poly.pdbx_strand_id
1 'polypeptide(L)'
;MSANFVAPQFALAGDQISVIGKLMNYADRQERMVRSFVYNDKELLKGQLAFKNAHIDTISITSPEQGDSLKFQYTLQQDSGYFDGELRKIPLLPKGVTETKGYFNALTSDTTVVYSFDPALGKVTLHAETSVFPVLLDEMEKLSNYEYLCNEQVASKLKGLLLEQKLRKFLGENFKGERNIRELIKYLQNSKGAVGAWGWWRDSDTEMWVSGQVVEALLMAKQAGFDVELNTASLINYVSGQLGARKNIDQLFSARLMRTIDPKYDLGDWIRSAEKELNAEKEPALYHRLMLMQLKQQSNQPVDIEWLLKQHKSTLFGNIYWGELNTNFWDNSIQNTLLAYQILKTNGGYPNELDKITRYFLEQRKEGQWRNTYESSLILETILPDLMIEGKKPEEPTLVLGNEETVTTFPFTKNIEPAKTLTLTKKGGAPVYFTAFQQFNNPNPEKVSKGFTVKSIFLQEEKEVKSLKGGTT
;
A
#
# COMPACT_ATOMS: atom_id res chain seq x y z
N MET A 1 -6.58 -3.39 54.04
CA MET A 1 -7.29 -2.39 53.21
C MET A 1 -6.66 -2.39 51.84
N SER A 2 -7.18 -1.66 50.87
CA SER A 2 -6.41 -1.39 49.67
C SER A 2 -6.64 0.01 49.12
N ALA A 3 -5.63 0.58 48.47
CA ALA A 3 -5.69 1.81 47.69
C ALA A 3 -5.52 1.47 46.20
N ASN A 4 -6.50 1.85 45.38
CA ASN A 4 -6.50 1.64 43.94
C ASN A 4 -6.71 2.98 43.23
N PHE A 5 -6.15 3.11 42.03
CA PHE A 5 -6.25 4.32 41.24
C PHE A 5 -6.78 4.04 39.83
N VAL A 6 -7.61 4.95 39.32
CA VAL A 6 -8.17 4.88 37.97
C VAL A 6 -7.89 6.20 37.26
N ALA A 7 -7.26 6.08 36.10
CA ALA A 7 -6.91 7.15 35.19
C ALA A 7 -7.15 6.70 33.73
N PRO A 8 -7.30 7.63 32.79
CA PRO A 8 -7.35 7.30 31.36
C PRO A 8 -6.04 6.65 30.90
N GLN A 9 -6.04 6.07 29.70
CA GLN A 9 -4.85 5.44 29.13
C GLN A 9 -3.77 6.45 28.74
N PHE A 10 -4.17 7.65 28.33
CA PHE A 10 -3.33 8.79 28.01
C PHE A 10 -4.11 10.08 28.28
N ALA A 11 -3.43 11.23 28.21
CA ALA A 11 -4.07 12.54 28.16
C ALA A 11 -3.42 13.39 27.07
N LEU A 12 -4.15 14.37 26.53
CA LEU A 12 -3.59 15.40 25.66
C LEU A 12 -3.09 16.59 26.50
N ALA A 13 -2.13 17.33 25.93
CA ALA A 13 -1.69 18.61 26.46
C ALA A 13 -2.89 19.55 26.68
N GLY A 14 -3.00 20.08 27.91
CA GLY A 14 -4.09 20.99 28.31
C GLY A 14 -5.42 20.32 28.68
N ASP A 15 -5.53 18.98 28.61
CA ASP A 15 -6.77 18.28 29.00
C ASP A 15 -7.11 18.51 30.48
N GLN A 16 -8.41 18.62 30.76
CA GLN A 16 -8.96 18.57 32.12
C GLN A 16 -9.58 17.21 32.33
N ILE A 17 -9.06 16.45 33.31
CA ILE A 17 -9.52 15.10 33.59
C ILE A 17 -9.87 14.93 35.07
N SER A 18 -10.89 14.10 35.33
CA SER A 18 -11.24 13.66 36.68
C SER A 18 -10.73 12.25 36.88
N VAL A 19 -9.73 12.09 37.75
CA VAL A 19 -9.18 10.79 38.13
C VAL A 19 -9.83 10.29 39.42
N ILE A 20 -9.83 8.97 39.62
CA ILE A 20 -10.54 8.35 40.73
C ILE A 20 -9.57 7.56 41.61
N GLY A 21 -9.50 7.93 42.88
CA GLY A 21 -8.89 7.12 43.93
C GLY A 21 -9.96 6.29 44.64
N LYS A 22 -9.70 5.01 44.88
CA LYS A 22 -10.62 4.08 45.55
C LYS A 22 -9.93 3.40 46.71
N LEU A 23 -10.46 3.62 47.91
CA LEU A 23 -10.04 2.94 49.12
C LEU A 23 -11.03 1.85 49.47
N MET A 24 -10.52 0.66 49.80
CA MET A 24 -11.33 -0.49 50.21
C MET A 24 -10.96 -0.92 51.62
N ASN A 25 -11.97 -1.12 52.44
CA ASN A 25 -11.85 -1.68 53.77
C ASN A 25 -12.56 -3.04 53.78
N TYR A 26 -11.79 -4.08 54.08
CA TYR A 26 -12.26 -5.46 54.14
C TYR A 26 -12.57 -5.90 55.58
N ALA A 27 -12.35 -5.03 56.57
CA ALA A 27 -12.78 -5.26 57.94
C ALA A 27 -14.30 -5.06 58.05
N ASP A 28 -14.91 -5.70 59.04
CA ASP A 28 -16.33 -5.58 59.36
C ASP A 28 -16.69 -4.29 60.12
N ARG A 29 -15.68 -3.48 60.45
CA ARG A 29 -15.77 -2.24 61.22
C ARG A 29 -15.18 -1.04 60.47
N GLN A 30 -15.58 0.16 60.91
CA GLN A 30 -15.01 1.41 60.42
C GLN A 30 -13.58 1.57 60.90
N GLU A 31 -12.70 1.98 60.00
CA GLU A 31 -11.29 2.13 60.27
C GLU A 31 -10.83 3.54 59.92
N ARG A 32 -9.85 4.06 60.67
CA ARG A 32 -9.26 5.39 60.48
C ARG A 32 -7.93 5.28 59.73
N MET A 33 -7.68 6.23 58.84
CA MET A 33 -6.42 6.32 58.09
C MET A 33 -6.18 7.73 57.58
N VAL A 34 -4.95 8.01 57.15
CA VAL A 34 -4.55 9.18 56.38
C VAL A 34 -4.43 8.76 54.91
N ARG A 35 -5.15 9.43 54.01
CA ARG A 35 -4.92 9.29 52.57
C ARG A 35 -4.04 10.43 52.04
N SER A 36 -3.35 10.18 50.94
CA SER A 36 -2.69 11.22 50.15
C SER A 36 -2.84 10.95 48.64
N PHE A 37 -2.92 12.02 47.86
CA PHE A 37 -2.80 12.01 46.41
C PHE A 37 -1.75 13.03 45.96
N VAL A 38 -0.82 12.55 45.14
CA VAL A 38 0.26 13.33 44.55
C VAL A 38 0.16 13.24 43.02
N TYR A 39 0.22 14.38 42.36
CA TYR A 39 0.22 14.52 40.91
C TYR A 39 1.47 15.29 40.48
N ASN A 40 2.29 14.70 39.60
CA ASN A 40 3.58 15.26 39.16
C ASN A 40 4.40 15.81 40.33
N ASP A 41 4.58 14.96 41.35
CA ASP A 41 5.33 15.23 42.57
C ASP A 41 4.77 16.38 43.46
N LYS A 42 3.57 16.89 43.14
CA LYS A 42 2.83 17.85 43.95
C LYS A 42 1.66 17.19 44.68
N GLU A 43 1.64 17.28 46.01
CA GLU A 43 0.52 16.81 46.82
C GLU A 43 -0.71 17.71 46.61
N LEU A 44 -1.81 17.10 46.18
CA LEU A 44 -3.09 17.81 45.92
C LEU A 44 -4.18 17.45 46.94
N LEU A 45 -4.05 16.30 47.59
CA LEU A 45 -4.97 15.87 48.63
C LEU A 45 -4.17 15.19 49.74
N LYS A 46 -4.44 15.57 50.99
CA LYS A 46 -4.02 14.81 52.16
C LYS A 46 -5.04 15.01 53.27
N GLY A 47 -5.42 13.95 53.95
CA GLY A 47 -6.38 14.07 55.04
C GLY A 47 -6.66 12.78 55.76
N GLN A 48 -7.06 12.93 57.03
CA GLN A 48 -7.64 11.83 57.79
C GLN A 48 -9.07 11.56 57.32
N LEU A 49 -9.42 10.29 57.29
CA LEU A 49 -10.75 9.83 56.96
C LEU A 49 -11.06 8.54 57.72
N ALA A 50 -12.35 8.22 57.80
CA ALA A 50 -12.80 6.97 58.39
C ALA A 50 -13.99 6.42 57.60
N PHE A 51 -13.91 5.16 57.16
CA PHE A 51 -14.98 4.52 56.40
C PHE A 51 -15.08 3.03 56.70
N LYS A 52 -16.29 2.47 56.50
CA LYS A 52 -16.58 1.06 56.77
C LYS A 52 -16.26 0.14 55.60
N ASN A 53 -16.73 0.46 54.39
CA ASN A 53 -16.64 -0.44 53.23
C ASN A 53 -15.70 0.10 52.15
N ALA A 54 -16.06 1.24 51.55
CA ALA A 54 -15.26 1.88 50.51
C ALA A 54 -15.34 3.40 50.64
N HIS A 55 -14.30 4.08 50.17
CA HIS A 55 -14.30 5.53 49.95
C HIS A 55 -13.80 5.82 48.54
N ILE A 56 -14.39 6.81 47.88
CA ILE A 56 -14.02 7.23 46.52
C ILE A 56 -13.66 8.71 46.56
N ASP A 57 -12.48 9.04 46.06
CA ASP A 57 -12.06 10.41 45.79
C ASP A 57 -12.09 10.66 44.29
N THR A 58 -12.79 11.71 43.87
CA THR A 58 -12.75 12.21 42.49
C THR A 58 -11.93 13.49 42.49
N ILE A 59 -10.82 13.50 41.77
CA ILE A 59 -9.85 14.59 41.79
C ILE A 59 -9.70 15.14 40.37
N SER A 60 -9.99 16.42 40.18
CA SER A 60 -9.81 17.10 38.91
C SER A 60 -8.36 17.59 38.79
N ILE A 61 -7.72 17.27 37.67
CA ILE A 61 -6.39 17.73 37.32
C ILE A 61 -6.39 18.32 35.91
N THR A 62 -5.37 19.13 35.63
CA THR A 62 -5.08 19.63 34.29
C THR A 62 -3.73 19.09 33.84
N SER A 63 -3.70 18.50 32.65
CA SER A 63 -2.47 18.07 31.99
C SER A 63 -1.61 19.29 31.64
N PRO A 64 -0.28 19.24 31.82
CA PRO A 64 0.58 20.34 31.41
C PRO A 64 0.63 20.46 29.89
N GLU A 65 1.06 21.62 29.40
CA GLU A 65 1.23 21.88 27.96
C GLU A 65 2.45 21.15 27.36
N GLN A 66 3.40 20.74 28.21
CA GLN A 66 4.65 20.09 27.82
C GLN A 66 4.99 18.94 28.76
N GLY A 67 5.68 17.92 28.23
CA GLY A 67 6.10 16.72 28.96
C GLY A 67 5.84 15.45 28.14
N ASP A 68 6.27 14.31 28.68
CA ASP A 68 6.08 12.98 28.07
C ASP A 68 5.04 12.12 28.81
N SER A 69 4.79 12.41 30.08
CA SER A 69 3.98 11.58 30.95
C SER A 69 3.38 12.36 32.12
N LEU A 70 2.26 11.84 32.63
CA LEU A 70 1.66 12.25 33.89
C LEU A 70 1.98 11.19 34.94
N LYS A 71 2.34 11.62 36.15
CA LYS A 71 2.63 10.74 37.28
C LYS A 71 1.61 10.96 38.39
N PHE A 72 1.00 9.86 38.82
CA PHE A 72 0.02 9.83 39.90
C PHE A 72 0.50 8.91 41.01
N GLN A 73 0.25 9.30 42.25
CA GLN A 73 0.45 8.46 43.41
C GLN A 73 -0.74 8.63 44.35
N TYR A 74 -1.41 7.53 44.69
CA TYR A 74 -2.54 7.52 45.61
C TYR A 74 -2.29 6.50 46.72
N THR A 75 -2.28 6.94 47.97
CA THR A 75 -1.83 6.14 49.11
C THR A 75 -2.78 6.25 50.30
N LEU A 76 -2.80 5.22 51.14
CA LEU A 76 -3.38 5.22 52.47
C LEU A 76 -2.33 4.80 53.51
N GLN A 77 -2.44 5.34 54.72
CA GLN A 77 -1.61 4.97 55.87
C GLN A 77 -2.44 4.95 57.15
N GLN A 78 -2.30 3.89 57.96
CA GLN A 78 -2.91 3.80 59.29
C GLN A 78 -1.90 4.11 60.39
N ASP A 79 -2.42 4.49 61.56
CA ASP A 79 -1.60 4.71 62.77
C ASP A 79 -0.88 3.44 63.24
N SER A 80 -1.40 2.25 62.88
CA SER A 80 -0.77 0.95 63.11
C SER A 80 0.53 0.73 62.32
N GLY A 81 0.85 1.64 61.38
CA GLY A 81 1.97 1.51 60.44
C GLY A 81 1.61 0.80 59.13
N TYR A 82 0.37 0.33 58.96
CA TYR A 82 -0.08 -0.23 57.70
C TYR A 82 -0.10 0.83 56.59
N PHE A 83 0.45 0.51 55.43
CA PHE A 83 0.54 1.40 54.26
C PHE A 83 0.19 0.61 53.00
N ASP A 84 -0.60 1.23 52.13
CA ASP A 84 -0.87 0.73 50.79
C ASP A 84 -1.02 1.89 49.80
N GLY A 85 -0.73 1.66 48.52
CA GLY A 85 -0.80 2.72 47.53
C GLY A 85 -0.40 2.29 46.13
N GLU A 86 -0.82 3.09 45.16
CA GLU A 86 -0.53 2.88 43.75
C GLU A 86 0.22 4.09 43.19
N LEU A 87 1.28 3.82 42.42
CA LEU A 87 1.96 4.80 41.59
C LEU A 87 1.74 4.45 40.11
N ARG A 88 1.12 5.35 39.36
CA ARG A 88 0.78 5.15 37.95
C ARG A 88 1.36 6.26 37.09
N LYS A 89 1.91 5.89 35.93
CA LYS A 89 2.28 6.84 34.89
C LYS A 89 1.42 6.60 33.65
N ILE A 90 0.95 7.67 33.02
CA ILE A 90 0.25 7.59 31.72
C ILE A 90 0.93 8.54 30.72
N PRO A 91 0.93 8.24 29.42
CA PRO A 91 1.51 9.12 28.41
C PRO A 91 0.77 10.47 28.33
N LEU A 92 1.55 11.53 28.12
CA LEU A 92 1.05 12.85 27.72
C LEU A 92 1.34 13.05 26.24
N LEU A 93 0.30 13.18 25.42
CA LEU A 93 0.41 13.36 23.99
C LEU A 93 0.20 14.83 23.60
N PRO A 94 0.86 15.33 22.55
CA PRO A 94 0.62 16.69 22.07
C PRO A 94 -0.79 16.79 21.47
N LYS A 95 -1.40 17.97 21.59
CA LYS A 95 -2.64 18.29 20.89
C LYS A 95 -2.36 18.45 19.40
N GLY A 96 -3.28 17.98 18.56
CA GLY A 96 -3.26 18.18 17.11
C GLY A 96 -2.98 16.92 16.31
N VAL A 97 -2.36 17.07 15.15
CA VAL A 97 -1.97 15.96 14.27
C VAL A 97 -0.51 16.11 13.87
N THR A 98 0.18 14.99 13.68
CA THR A 98 1.51 15.01 13.06
C THR A 98 1.34 15.15 11.55
N GLU A 99 1.92 16.20 10.99
CA GLU A 99 1.97 16.44 9.55
C GLU A 99 3.36 16.11 9.01
N THR A 100 3.39 15.63 7.77
CA THR A 100 4.63 15.38 7.04
C THR A 100 4.64 16.25 5.79
N LYS A 101 5.68 17.07 5.62
CA LYS A 101 5.89 17.89 4.43
C LYS A 101 7.24 17.54 3.82
N GLY A 102 7.28 17.21 2.54
CA GLY A 102 8.53 16.79 1.92
C GLY A 102 8.44 16.54 0.42
N TYR A 103 9.53 16.00 -0.08
CA TYR A 103 9.78 15.67 -1.47
C TYR A 103 10.02 14.17 -1.61
N PHE A 104 9.61 13.63 -2.76
CA PHE A 104 9.98 12.31 -3.22
C PHE A 104 10.47 12.42 -4.65
N ASN A 105 11.65 11.87 -4.92
CA ASN A 105 12.26 11.89 -6.25
C ASN A 105 12.85 10.51 -6.57
N ALA A 106 12.51 9.97 -7.73
CA ALA A 106 13.28 8.90 -8.35
C ALA A 106 14.33 9.52 -9.30
N LEU A 107 15.60 9.31 -9.02
CA LEU A 107 16.75 9.89 -9.72
C LEU A 107 17.39 8.82 -10.60
N THR A 108 16.87 8.67 -11.81
CA THR A 108 17.22 7.56 -12.74
C THR A 108 18.48 7.84 -13.56
N SER A 109 18.86 9.10 -13.73
CA SER A 109 20.08 9.53 -14.42
C SER A 109 20.85 10.54 -13.58
N ASP A 110 22.05 10.89 -14.02
CA ASP A 110 22.82 11.98 -13.41
C ASP A 110 21.98 13.25 -13.34
N THR A 111 21.70 13.70 -12.11
CA THR A 111 20.72 14.75 -11.85
C THR A 111 21.17 15.58 -10.66
N THR A 112 20.90 16.88 -10.68
CA THR A 112 21.01 17.75 -9.50
C THR A 112 19.65 18.33 -9.19
N VAL A 113 19.21 18.19 -7.94
CA VAL A 113 17.94 18.70 -7.42
C VAL A 113 18.24 19.64 -6.26
N VAL A 114 17.52 20.77 -6.19
CA VAL A 114 17.58 21.69 -5.06
C VAL A 114 16.25 21.65 -4.33
N TYR A 115 16.29 21.27 -3.06
CA TYR A 115 15.14 21.25 -2.16
C TYR A 115 15.11 22.53 -1.32
N SER A 116 13.90 22.99 -1.01
CA SER A 116 13.65 24.12 -0.11
C SER A 116 12.77 23.67 1.05
N PHE A 117 13.23 23.88 2.27
CA PHE A 117 12.49 23.51 3.47
C PHE A 117 12.08 24.73 4.28
N ASP A 118 11.12 24.55 5.17
CA ASP A 118 10.74 25.57 6.13
C ASP A 118 11.50 25.31 7.45
N PRO A 119 12.46 26.16 7.84
CA PRO A 119 13.23 25.93 9.06
C PRO A 119 12.39 25.89 10.34
N ALA A 120 11.16 26.44 10.33
CA ALA A 120 10.27 26.41 11.48
C ALA A 120 9.66 25.02 11.75
N LEU A 121 9.67 24.11 10.77
CA LEU A 121 9.07 22.77 10.88
C LEU A 121 10.03 21.71 11.46
N GLY A 122 11.22 22.12 11.90
CA GLY A 122 12.18 21.24 12.54
C GLY A 122 13.09 20.49 11.57
N LYS A 123 13.62 19.36 12.04
CA LYS A 123 14.66 18.58 11.32
C LYS A 123 14.11 18.00 10.02
N VAL A 124 15.00 17.86 9.04
CA VAL A 124 14.69 17.17 7.78
C VAL A 124 15.24 15.76 7.85
N THR A 125 14.39 14.77 7.64
CA THR A 125 14.76 13.37 7.45
C THR A 125 15.03 13.13 5.97
N LEU A 126 16.24 12.70 5.66
CA LEU A 126 16.66 12.25 4.34
C LEU A 126 16.65 10.73 4.34
N HIS A 127 16.11 10.12 3.29
CA HIS A 127 16.20 8.70 3.09
C HIS A 127 16.42 8.37 1.61
N ALA A 128 17.29 7.41 1.33
CA ALA A 128 17.68 7.04 -0.02
C ALA A 128 17.85 5.52 -0.19
N GLU A 129 17.34 4.97 -1.29
CA GLU A 129 17.52 3.57 -1.67
C GLU A 129 17.89 3.44 -3.15
N THR A 130 18.71 2.44 -3.50
CA THR A 130 19.27 2.23 -4.85
C THR A 130 18.65 1.09 -5.62
N SER A 131 17.78 0.33 -4.97
CA SER A 131 17.14 -0.80 -5.60
C SER A 131 15.68 -0.82 -5.22
N VAL A 132 14.84 -0.91 -6.25
CA VAL A 132 13.44 -1.28 -6.07
C VAL A 132 13.29 -2.79 -5.85
N PHE A 133 14.34 -3.60 -6.07
CA PHE A 133 14.22 -5.06 -6.01
C PHE A 133 13.83 -5.59 -4.63
N PRO A 134 14.33 -5.08 -3.49
CA PRO A 134 13.80 -5.48 -2.18
C PRO A 134 12.29 -5.21 -2.06
N VAL A 135 11.82 -4.07 -2.56
CA VAL A 135 10.38 -3.72 -2.59
C VAL A 135 9.59 -4.69 -3.47
N LEU A 136 10.12 -5.05 -4.64
CA LEU A 136 9.45 -6.01 -5.53
C LEU A 136 9.47 -7.44 -4.99
N LEU A 137 10.57 -7.85 -4.33
CA LEU A 137 10.67 -9.16 -3.67
C LEU A 137 9.70 -9.28 -2.50
N ASP A 138 9.57 -8.22 -1.68
CA ASP A 138 8.55 -8.15 -0.60
C ASP A 138 7.13 -8.28 -1.17
N GLU A 139 6.84 -7.67 -2.33
CA GLU A 139 5.55 -7.89 -2.98
C GLU A 139 5.35 -9.33 -3.46
N MET A 140 6.36 -9.92 -4.11
CA MET A 140 6.29 -11.31 -4.60
C MET A 140 6.05 -12.28 -3.43
N GLU A 141 6.68 -12.04 -2.29
CA GLU A 141 6.47 -12.82 -1.06
C GLU A 141 5.03 -12.66 -0.56
N LYS A 142 4.51 -11.44 -0.43
CA LYS A 142 3.12 -11.17 -0.03
C LYS A 142 2.10 -11.83 -0.95
N LEU A 143 2.33 -11.72 -2.27
CA LEU A 143 1.51 -12.36 -3.29
C LEU A 143 1.50 -13.89 -3.10
N SER A 144 2.67 -14.49 -2.89
CA SER A 144 2.81 -15.94 -2.67
C SER A 144 2.09 -16.43 -1.39
N ASN A 145 2.09 -15.61 -0.34
CA ASN A 145 1.51 -15.92 0.97
C ASN A 145 0.02 -15.58 1.11
N TYR A 146 -0.62 -15.04 0.07
CA TYR A 146 -2.04 -14.69 0.10
C TYR A 146 -2.90 -15.95 0.39
N GLU A 147 -3.96 -15.83 1.20
CA GLU A 147 -4.66 -17.01 1.74
C GLU A 147 -5.60 -17.70 0.72
N TYR A 148 -6.24 -16.93 -0.15
CA TYR A 148 -7.30 -17.43 -1.03
C TYR A 148 -6.76 -18.07 -2.34
N LEU A 149 -7.56 -18.97 -2.93
CA LEU A 149 -7.17 -19.86 -4.02
C LEU A 149 -8.20 -19.93 -5.18
N CYS A 150 -8.84 -18.82 -5.53
CA CYS A 150 -9.56 -18.77 -6.81
C CYS A 150 -8.55 -18.94 -7.96
N ASN A 151 -9.00 -19.40 -9.14
CA ASN A 151 -8.09 -19.73 -10.24
C ASN A 151 -7.25 -18.54 -10.70
N GLU A 152 -7.83 -17.33 -10.70
CA GLU A 152 -7.11 -16.08 -10.95
C GLU A 152 -5.99 -15.87 -9.91
N GLN A 153 -6.30 -15.98 -8.63
CA GLN A 153 -5.33 -15.77 -7.55
C GLN A 153 -4.19 -16.77 -7.63
N VAL A 154 -4.49 -18.03 -7.94
CA VAL A 154 -3.48 -19.08 -8.13
C VAL A 154 -2.60 -18.78 -9.35
N ALA A 155 -3.18 -18.29 -10.45
CA ALA A 155 -2.41 -17.84 -11.61
C ALA A 155 -1.49 -16.65 -11.26
N SER A 156 -2.02 -15.66 -10.53
CA SER A 156 -1.26 -14.51 -10.04
C SER A 156 -0.11 -14.92 -9.11
N LYS A 157 -0.33 -15.85 -8.17
CA LYS A 157 0.72 -16.46 -7.34
C LYS A 157 1.79 -17.16 -8.15
N LEU A 158 1.39 -17.94 -9.14
CA LEU A 158 2.31 -18.65 -10.03
C LEU A 158 3.20 -17.67 -10.79
N LYS A 159 2.62 -16.62 -11.39
CA LYS A 159 3.39 -15.53 -12.03
C LYS A 159 4.36 -14.88 -11.05
N GLY A 160 3.91 -14.56 -9.83
CA GLY A 160 4.75 -13.98 -8.77
C GLY A 160 5.98 -14.82 -8.45
N LEU A 161 5.82 -16.12 -8.23
CA LEU A 161 6.93 -17.04 -7.94
C LEU A 161 7.90 -17.21 -9.13
N LEU A 162 7.38 -17.21 -10.37
CA LEU A 162 8.21 -17.27 -11.58
C LEU A 162 9.04 -15.99 -11.75
N LEU A 163 8.45 -14.82 -11.46
CA LEU A 163 9.15 -13.54 -11.46
C LEU A 163 10.20 -13.47 -10.33
N GLU A 164 9.89 -13.99 -9.15
CA GLU A 164 10.83 -14.09 -8.03
C GLU A 164 12.02 -14.98 -8.40
N GLN A 165 11.76 -16.15 -8.99
CA GLN A 165 12.82 -17.04 -9.49
C GLN A 165 13.74 -16.31 -10.47
N LYS A 166 13.17 -15.55 -11.41
CA LYS A 166 13.91 -14.76 -12.40
C LYS A 166 14.75 -13.66 -11.74
N LEU A 167 14.17 -12.91 -10.80
CA LEU A 167 14.85 -11.82 -10.10
C LEU A 167 15.97 -12.33 -9.19
N ARG A 168 15.73 -13.37 -8.39
CA ARG A 168 16.78 -13.96 -7.55
C ARG A 168 17.94 -14.50 -8.36
N LYS A 169 17.66 -15.16 -9.49
CA LYS A 169 18.71 -15.58 -10.44
C LYS A 169 19.54 -14.40 -10.94
N PHE A 170 18.90 -13.28 -11.27
CA PHE A 170 19.59 -12.05 -11.69
C PHE A 170 20.46 -11.45 -10.59
N LEU A 171 20.01 -11.51 -9.34
CA LEU A 171 20.76 -11.05 -8.16
C LEU A 171 21.85 -12.04 -7.70
N GLY A 172 21.93 -13.24 -8.28
CA GLY A 172 22.84 -14.29 -7.82
C GLY A 172 22.42 -14.93 -6.50
N GLU A 173 21.14 -14.81 -6.14
CA GLU A 173 20.55 -15.37 -4.93
C GLU A 173 19.89 -16.73 -5.17
N ASN A 174 19.80 -17.53 -4.10
CA ASN A 174 19.10 -18.82 -4.14
C ASN A 174 17.58 -18.62 -4.11
N PHE A 175 16.87 -19.25 -5.05
CA PHE A 175 15.41 -19.33 -5.04
C PHE A 175 14.93 -20.64 -4.39
N LYS A 176 13.93 -20.57 -3.51
CA LYS A 176 13.42 -21.71 -2.72
C LYS A 176 11.98 -22.12 -3.07
N GLY A 177 11.30 -21.39 -3.95
CA GLY A 177 9.87 -21.58 -4.24
C GLY A 177 9.55 -22.62 -5.33
N GLU A 178 10.51 -23.42 -5.79
CA GLU A 178 10.30 -24.35 -6.92
C GLU A 178 9.20 -25.39 -6.65
N ARG A 179 9.14 -25.90 -5.41
CA ARG A 179 8.08 -26.82 -4.98
C ARG A 179 6.69 -26.16 -5.11
N ASN A 180 6.56 -24.93 -4.62
CA ASN A 180 5.31 -24.18 -4.66
C ASN A 180 4.87 -23.95 -6.11
N ILE A 181 5.80 -23.63 -7.03
CA ILE A 181 5.50 -23.51 -8.46
C ILE A 181 4.87 -24.80 -8.99
N ARG A 182 5.47 -25.96 -8.72
CA ARG A 182 4.95 -27.27 -9.18
C ARG A 182 3.57 -27.56 -8.60
N GLU A 183 3.33 -27.21 -7.34
CA GLU A 183 2.03 -27.39 -6.69
C GLU A 183 0.94 -26.50 -7.30
N LEU A 184 1.24 -25.23 -7.60
CA LEU A 184 0.29 -24.30 -8.25
C LEU A 184 -0.01 -24.69 -9.70
N ILE A 185 1.00 -25.13 -10.47
CA ILE A 185 0.80 -25.66 -11.83
C ILE A 185 -0.15 -26.85 -11.78
N LYS A 186 0.10 -27.80 -10.86
CA LYS A 186 -0.75 -28.98 -10.66
C LYS A 186 -2.17 -28.59 -10.25
N TYR A 187 -2.33 -27.58 -9.39
CA TYR A 187 -3.65 -27.07 -9.02
C TYR A 187 -4.42 -26.56 -10.23
N LEU A 188 -3.82 -25.65 -11.01
CA LEU A 188 -4.46 -25.06 -12.20
C LEU A 188 -4.81 -26.11 -13.25
N GLN A 189 -3.93 -27.09 -13.49
CA GLN A 189 -4.22 -28.19 -14.40
C GLN A 189 -5.40 -29.08 -13.95
N ASN A 190 -5.65 -29.17 -12.65
CA ASN A 190 -6.74 -29.95 -12.06
C ASN A 190 -8.02 -29.14 -11.81
N SER A 191 -7.97 -27.82 -11.97
CA SER A 191 -9.14 -26.94 -11.80
C SER A 191 -9.82 -26.55 -13.12
N LYS A 192 -9.33 -27.07 -14.26
CA LYS A 192 -9.91 -26.88 -15.59
C LYS A 192 -11.27 -27.58 -15.72
N GLY A 193 -12.24 -26.91 -16.34
CA GLY A 193 -13.53 -27.48 -16.68
C GLY A 193 -13.46 -28.46 -17.86
N ALA A 194 -14.61 -29.05 -18.21
CA ALA A 194 -14.70 -30.12 -19.22
C ALA A 194 -14.16 -29.74 -20.62
N VAL A 195 -14.23 -28.46 -21.00
CA VAL A 195 -13.73 -27.95 -22.29
C VAL A 195 -12.24 -27.57 -22.26
N GLY A 196 -11.58 -27.74 -21.12
CA GLY A 196 -10.19 -27.39 -20.91
C GLY A 196 -9.93 -25.92 -20.58
N ALA A 197 -10.98 -25.14 -20.29
CA ALA A 197 -10.94 -23.73 -19.89
C ALA A 197 -11.29 -23.56 -18.40
N TRP A 198 -11.14 -22.35 -17.85
CA TRP A 198 -11.26 -22.08 -16.41
C TRP A 198 -12.37 -21.07 -16.11
N GLY A 199 -13.04 -21.29 -14.98
CA GLY A 199 -13.85 -20.28 -14.30
C GLY A 199 -13.15 -19.75 -13.06
N TRP A 200 -13.86 -18.96 -12.25
CA TRP A 200 -13.34 -18.42 -10.99
C TRP A 200 -12.87 -19.48 -9.99
N TRP A 201 -13.58 -20.60 -9.92
CA TRP A 201 -13.29 -21.70 -9.01
C TRP A 201 -13.13 -23.02 -9.78
N ARG A 202 -12.69 -24.04 -9.08
CA ARG A 202 -12.69 -25.40 -9.61
C ARG A 202 -14.12 -25.80 -9.99
N ASP A 203 -14.27 -26.35 -11.19
CA ASP A 203 -15.53 -26.83 -11.77
C ASP A 203 -16.65 -25.78 -11.91
N SER A 204 -16.34 -24.48 -11.79
CA SER A 204 -17.29 -23.40 -12.07
C SER A 204 -17.42 -23.12 -13.57
N ASP A 205 -18.50 -22.40 -13.94
CA ASP A 205 -18.70 -21.93 -15.32
C ASP A 205 -17.47 -21.20 -15.85
N THR A 206 -17.15 -21.48 -17.11
CA THR A 206 -15.98 -20.92 -17.75
C THR A 206 -16.11 -19.40 -17.88
N GLU A 207 -15.03 -18.70 -17.54
CA GLU A 207 -14.90 -17.25 -17.69
C GLU A 207 -13.66 -16.97 -18.55
N MET A 208 -13.85 -16.21 -19.64
CA MET A 208 -12.82 -16.03 -20.68
C MET A 208 -11.61 -15.28 -20.14
N TRP A 209 -11.83 -14.30 -19.27
CA TRP A 209 -10.75 -13.54 -18.70
C TRP A 209 -9.94 -14.39 -17.70
N VAL A 210 -10.57 -15.17 -16.82
CA VAL A 210 -9.86 -16.08 -15.89
C VAL A 210 -9.09 -17.12 -16.69
N SER A 211 -9.69 -17.69 -17.73
CA SER A 211 -9.01 -18.60 -18.66
C SER A 211 -7.77 -17.94 -19.27
N GLY A 212 -7.87 -16.67 -19.66
CA GLY A 212 -6.74 -15.81 -20.06
C GLY A 212 -5.60 -15.81 -19.05
N GLN A 213 -5.91 -15.47 -17.79
CA GLN A 213 -4.90 -15.38 -16.73
C GLN A 213 -4.20 -16.71 -16.46
N VAL A 214 -4.97 -17.80 -16.40
CA VAL A 214 -4.43 -19.14 -16.17
C VAL A 214 -3.53 -19.59 -17.32
N VAL A 215 -3.97 -19.38 -18.57
CA VAL A 215 -3.18 -19.75 -19.75
C VAL A 215 -1.88 -18.93 -19.82
N GLU A 216 -1.92 -17.62 -19.56
CA GLU A 216 -0.72 -16.79 -19.49
C GLU A 216 0.28 -17.33 -18.44
N ALA A 217 -0.19 -17.63 -17.23
CA ALA A 217 0.67 -18.13 -16.15
C ALA A 217 1.27 -19.51 -16.47
N LEU A 218 0.48 -20.42 -17.06
CA LEU A 218 0.95 -21.76 -17.46
C LEU A 218 1.96 -21.68 -18.61
N LEU A 219 1.77 -20.79 -19.58
CA LEU A 219 2.74 -20.56 -20.64
C LEU A 219 4.04 -19.96 -20.11
N MET A 220 3.96 -19.03 -19.14
CA MET A 220 5.13 -18.49 -18.46
C MET A 220 5.91 -19.59 -17.70
N ALA A 221 5.21 -20.48 -16.99
CA ALA A 221 5.82 -21.63 -16.33
C ALA A 221 6.53 -22.56 -17.33
N LYS A 222 5.88 -22.84 -18.47
CA LYS A 222 6.46 -23.64 -19.55
C LYS A 222 7.73 -23.00 -20.11
N GLN A 223 7.73 -21.68 -20.33
CA GLN A 223 8.92 -20.94 -20.77
C GLN A 223 10.06 -20.97 -19.74
N ALA A 224 9.74 -21.03 -18.45
CA ALA A 224 10.71 -21.20 -17.37
C ALA A 224 11.22 -22.65 -17.21
N GLY A 225 10.75 -23.59 -18.05
CA GLY A 225 11.22 -24.97 -18.08
C GLY A 225 10.46 -25.94 -17.17
N PHE A 226 9.31 -25.54 -16.62
CA PHE A 226 8.44 -26.44 -15.87
C PHE A 226 7.59 -27.31 -16.81
N ASP A 227 7.27 -28.52 -16.35
CA ASP A 227 6.36 -29.42 -17.06
C ASP A 227 4.92 -28.89 -16.92
N VAL A 228 4.29 -28.62 -18.06
CA VAL A 228 2.97 -28.00 -18.16
C VAL A 228 2.16 -28.72 -19.24
N GLU A 229 1.04 -29.30 -18.83
CA GLU A 229 0.07 -29.93 -19.72
C GLU A 229 -1.02 -28.91 -20.11
N LEU A 230 -0.93 -28.40 -21.34
CA LEU A 230 -1.91 -27.46 -21.90
C LEU A 230 -2.37 -27.93 -23.29
N ASN A 231 -3.64 -28.34 -23.40
CA ASN A 231 -4.23 -28.72 -24.68
C ASN A 231 -4.69 -27.48 -25.45
N THR A 232 -3.75 -26.87 -26.18
CA THR A 232 -3.99 -25.65 -26.96
C THR A 232 -5.03 -25.85 -28.05
N ALA A 233 -5.12 -27.03 -28.67
CA ALA A 233 -6.09 -27.31 -29.73
C ALA A 233 -7.54 -27.25 -29.23
N SER A 234 -7.83 -27.83 -28.06
CA SER A 234 -9.16 -27.75 -27.44
C SER A 234 -9.53 -26.31 -27.09
N LEU A 235 -8.58 -25.57 -26.52
CA LEU A 235 -8.77 -24.16 -26.18
C LEU A 235 -9.03 -23.30 -27.42
N ILE A 236 -8.24 -23.45 -28.49
CA ILE A 236 -8.45 -22.74 -29.75
C ILE A 236 -9.86 -23.00 -30.27
N ASN A 237 -10.29 -24.26 -30.38
CA ASN A 237 -11.63 -24.60 -30.86
C ASN A 237 -12.74 -23.93 -30.04
N TYR A 238 -12.61 -23.97 -28.71
CA TYR A 238 -13.59 -23.37 -27.81
C TYR A 238 -13.61 -21.84 -27.91
N VAL A 239 -12.45 -21.18 -27.88
CA VAL A 239 -12.33 -19.72 -27.96
C VAL A 239 -12.77 -19.20 -29.34
N SER A 240 -12.47 -19.91 -30.43
CA SER A 240 -13.01 -19.61 -31.76
C SER A 240 -14.53 -19.66 -31.79
N GLY A 241 -15.15 -20.64 -31.13
CA GLY A 241 -16.60 -20.71 -30.97
C GLY A 241 -17.17 -19.50 -30.20
N GLN A 242 -16.50 -19.10 -29.11
CA GLN A 242 -16.89 -17.92 -28.33
C GLN A 242 -16.77 -16.62 -29.12
N LEU A 243 -15.72 -16.48 -29.95
CA LEU A 243 -15.54 -15.34 -30.87
C LEU A 243 -16.59 -15.31 -31.98
N GLY A 244 -17.08 -16.47 -32.44
CA GLY A 244 -18.07 -16.55 -33.52
C GLY A 244 -19.53 -16.35 -33.07
N ALA A 245 -19.85 -16.61 -31.80
CA ALA A 245 -21.23 -16.62 -31.30
C ALA A 245 -21.89 -15.23 -31.24
N ARG A 246 -21.11 -14.17 -31.05
CA ARG A 246 -21.50 -12.74 -31.09
C ARG A 246 -20.36 -11.95 -31.75
N LYS A 247 -20.46 -10.65 -31.97
CA LYS A 247 -19.33 -9.84 -32.48
C LYS A 247 -19.13 -8.55 -31.68
N ASN A 248 -19.28 -8.64 -30.36
CA ASN A 248 -19.33 -7.48 -29.49
C ASN A 248 -18.11 -7.27 -28.61
N ILE A 249 -18.06 -6.09 -27.97
CA ILE A 249 -16.92 -5.65 -27.16
C ILE A 249 -16.60 -6.60 -26.00
N ASP A 250 -17.59 -7.32 -25.48
CA ASP A 250 -17.42 -8.33 -24.41
C ASP A 250 -16.47 -9.47 -24.82
N GLN A 251 -16.26 -9.68 -26.12
CA GLN A 251 -15.36 -10.70 -26.65
C GLN A 251 -13.88 -10.30 -26.66
N LEU A 252 -13.54 -9.08 -26.20
CA LEU A 252 -12.15 -8.64 -26.08
C LEU A 252 -11.29 -9.63 -25.29
N PHE A 253 -11.85 -10.26 -24.25
CA PHE A 253 -11.15 -11.28 -23.46
C PHE A 253 -10.89 -12.56 -24.26
N SER A 254 -11.87 -13.01 -25.06
CA SER A 254 -11.70 -14.15 -25.97
C SER A 254 -10.65 -13.88 -27.03
N ALA A 255 -10.64 -12.67 -27.60
CA ALA A 255 -9.68 -12.26 -28.61
C ALA A 255 -8.25 -12.21 -28.04
N ARG A 256 -8.11 -11.65 -26.83
CA ARG A 256 -6.83 -11.65 -26.10
C ARG A 256 -6.36 -13.06 -25.77
N LEU A 257 -7.23 -13.91 -25.22
CA LEU A 257 -6.90 -15.30 -24.94
C LEU A 257 -6.49 -16.06 -26.21
N MET A 258 -7.18 -15.84 -27.34
CA MET A 258 -6.83 -16.43 -28.62
C MET A 258 -5.40 -16.04 -29.03
N ARG A 259 -5.04 -14.75 -28.94
CA ARG A 259 -3.67 -14.28 -29.23
C ARG A 259 -2.63 -14.82 -28.25
N THR A 260 -3.00 -15.05 -27.00
CA THR A 260 -2.10 -15.68 -26.02
C THR A 260 -1.82 -17.14 -26.38
N ILE A 261 -2.83 -17.90 -26.82
CA ILE A 261 -2.68 -19.33 -27.17
C ILE A 261 -2.00 -19.50 -28.54
N ASP A 262 -2.43 -18.72 -29.53
CA ASP A 262 -1.89 -18.71 -30.89
C ASP A 262 -1.51 -17.28 -31.28
N PRO A 263 -0.24 -16.88 -31.05
CA PRO A 263 0.26 -15.55 -31.40
C PRO A 263 0.10 -15.18 -32.88
N LYS A 264 -0.10 -16.16 -33.78
CA LYS A 264 -0.25 -15.94 -35.22
C LYS A 264 -1.71 -15.88 -35.68
N TYR A 265 -2.67 -16.16 -34.81
CA TYR A 265 -4.10 -16.19 -35.16
C TYR A 265 -4.59 -14.85 -35.70
N ASP A 266 -5.17 -14.80 -36.91
CA ASP A 266 -5.67 -13.54 -37.47
C ASP A 266 -6.99 -13.08 -36.83
N LEU A 267 -6.94 -11.95 -36.14
CA LEU A 267 -8.10 -11.28 -35.54
C LEU A 267 -8.68 -10.15 -36.39
N GLY A 268 -8.19 -9.93 -37.62
CA GLY A 268 -8.49 -8.73 -38.41
C GLY A 268 -9.98 -8.41 -38.58
N ASP A 269 -10.80 -9.39 -38.95
CA ASP A 269 -12.26 -9.21 -39.09
C ASP A 269 -12.95 -8.91 -37.76
N TRP A 270 -12.51 -9.55 -36.68
CA TRP A 270 -13.07 -9.35 -35.36
C TRP A 270 -12.72 -7.96 -34.83
N ILE A 271 -11.46 -7.54 -34.96
CA ILE A 271 -10.98 -6.19 -34.58
C ILE A 271 -11.80 -5.11 -35.28
N ARG A 272 -12.04 -5.26 -36.59
CA ARG A 272 -12.88 -4.31 -37.35
C ARG A 272 -14.31 -4.21 -36.80
N SER A 273 -14.89 -5.35 -36.41
CA SER A 273 -16.23 -5.38 -35.81
C SER A 273 -16.23 -4.71 -34.43
N ALA A 274 -15.31 -5.08 -33.56
CA ALA A 274 -15.18 -4.51 -32.22
C ALA A 274 -14.92 -3.00 -32.26
N GLU A 275 -14.08 -2.52 -33.19
CA GLU A 275 -13.83 -1.08 -33.39
C GLU A 275 -15.10 -0.33 -33.82
N LYS A 276 -15.89 -0.91 -34.73
CA LYS A 276 -17.16 -0.32 -35.17
C LYS A 276 -18.15 -0.20 -34.00
N GLU A 277 -18.26 -1.23 -33.17
CA GLU A 277 -19.16 -1.23 -32.02
C GLU A 277 -18.70 -0.24 -30.94
N LEU A 278 -17.42 -0.26 -30.59
CA LEU A 278 -16.85 0.65 -29.60
C LEU A 278 -17.03 2.12 -30.00
N ASN A 279 -16.89 2.44 -31.29
CA ASN A 279 -17.11 3.79 -31.81
C ASN A 279 -18.60 4.20 -31.86
N ALA A 280 -19.52 3.23 -31.79
CA ALA A 280 -20.96 3.50 -31.71
C ALA A 280 -21.44 3.71 -30.26
N GLU A 281 -20.65 3.31 -29.27
CA GLU A 281 -20.93 3.59 -27.86
C GLU A 281 -20.79 5.08 -27.56
N LYS A 282 -21.71 5.62 -26.76
CA LYS A 282 -21.70 7.04 -26.39
C LYS A 282 -20.51 7.39 -25.49
N GLU A 283 -20.22 6.52 -24.53
CA GLU A 283 -19.18 6.69 -23.51
C GLU A 283 -18.48 5.34 -23.26
N PRO A 284 -17.65 4.87 -24.21
CA PRO A 284 -16.97 3.59 -24.06
C PRO A 284 -15.96 3.63 -22.92
N ALA A 285 -15.89 2.53 -22.14
CA ALA A 285 -14.88 2.36 -21.10
C ALA A 285 -13.47 2.53 -21.69
N LEU A 286 -12.60 3.27 -20.99
CA LEU A 286 -11.23 3.50 -21.47
C LEU A 286 -10.49 2.17 -21.63
N TYR A 287 -10.74 1.25 -20.70
CA TYR A 287 -10.20 -0.11 -20.71
C TYR A 287 -10.46 -0.85 -22.03
N HIS A 288 -11.68 -0.82 -22.56
CA HIS A 288 -12.00 -1.49 -23.83
C HIS A 288 -11.25 -0.88 -25.01
N ARG A 289 -11.09 0.45 -25.03
CA ARG A 289 -10.35 1.15 -26.08
C ARG A 289 -8.87 0.79 -26.06
N LEU A 290 -8.27 0.73 -24.86
CA LEU A 290 -6.87 0.34 -24.70
C LEU A 290 -6.64 -1.15 -25.03
N MET A 291 -7.54 -2.04 -24.62
CA MET A 291 -7.47 -3.46 -25.02
C MET A 291 -7.52 -3.62 -26.54
N LEU A 292 -8.41 -2.90 -27.21
CA LEU A 292 -8.51 -2.93 -28.67
C LEU A 292 -7.24 -2.38 -29.34
N MET A 293 -6.67 -1.28 -28.82
CA MET A 293 -5.39 -0.76 -29.29
C MET A 293 -4.27 -1.79 -29.16
N GLN A 294 -4.17 -2.48 -28.02
CA GLN A 294 -3.19 -3.54 -27.83
C GLN A 294 -3.36 -4.68 -28.85
N LEU A 295 -4.60 -5.16 -29.06
CA LEU A 295 -4.88 -6.22 -30.03
C LEU A 295 -4.58 -5.79 -31.48
N LYS A 296 -4.79 -4.51 -31.81
CA LYS A 296 -4.39 -3.91 -33.09
C LYS A 296 -2.87 -3.97 -33.27
N GLN A 297 -2.09 -3.53 -32.28
CA GLN A 297 -0.63 -3.62 -32.35
C GLN A 297 -0.12 -5.05 -32.50
N GLN A 298 -0.68 -6.00 -31.73
CA GLN A 298 -0.35 -7.44 -31.86
C GLN A 298 -0.70 -8.02 -33.23
N SER A 299 -1.61 -7.37 -33.97
CA SER A 299 -2.01 -7.72 -35.34
C SER A 299 -1.31 -6.87 -36.40
N ASN A 300 -0.23 -6.17 -36.05
CA ASN A 300 0.52 -5.23 -36.90
C ASN A 300 -0.35 -4.11 -37.50
N GLN A 301 -1.44 -3.74 -36.84
CA GLN A 301 -2.28 -2.61 -37.22
C GLN A 301 -1.83 -1.35 -36.45
N PRO A 302 -1.86 -0.17 -37.10
CA PRO A 302 -1.48 1.08 -36.44
C PRO A 302 -2.49 1.47 -35.36
N VAL A 303 -1.98 2.19 -34.35
CA VAL A 303 -2.77 2.76 -33.26
C VAL A 303 -2.44 4.23 -33.08
N ASP A 304 -3.40 4.99 -32.56
CA ASP A 304 -3.26 6.42 -32.34
C ASP A 304 -2.55 6.70 -31.00
N ILE A 305 -1.22 6.78 -31.04
CA ILE A 305 -0.38 7.08 -29.88
C ILE A 305 -0.54 8.53 -29.43
N GLU A 306 -0.78 9.46 -30.35
CA GLU A 306 -0.99 10.87 -30.00
C GLU A 306 -2.25 11.03 -29.14
N TRP A 307 -3.33 10.34 -29.51
CA TRP A 307 -4.53 10.26 -28.69
C TRP A 307 -4.23 9.66 -27.32
N LEU A 308 -3.48 8.54 -27.26
CA LEU A 308 -3.13 7.90 -25.99
C LEU A 308 -2.40 8.88 -25.06
N LEU A 309 -1.36 9.56 -25.57
CA LEU A 309 -0.60 10.53 -24.78
C LEU A 309 -1.46 11.69 -24.29
N LYS A 310 -2.43 12.16 -25.08
CA LYS A 310 -3.37 13.21 -24.66
C LYS A 310 -4.33 12.78 -23.54
N GLN A 311 -4.55 11.48 -23.34
CA GLN A 311 -5.47 10.97 -22.30
C GLN A 311 -4.83 10.85 -20.90
N HIS A 312 -3.52 11.01 -20.77
CA HIS A 312 -2.88 10.79 -19.48
C HIS A 312 -3.30 11.85 -18.47
N LYS A 313 -3.30 11.46 -17.20
CA LYS A 313 -3.36 12.33 -16.03
C LYS A 313 -2.00 12.33 -15.35
N SER A 314 -1.75 13.34 -14.53
CA SER A 314 -0.51 13.46 -13.78
C SER A 314 -0.76 13.42 -12.28
N THR A 315 0.10 12.72 -11.53
CA THR A 315 0.12 12.79 -10.07
C THR A 315 0.76 14.10 -9.60
N LEU A 316 0.68 14.38 -8.30
CA LEU A 316 1.36 15.53 -7.70
C LEU A 316 2.88 15.50 -7.91
N PHE A 317 3.45 14.31 -8.12
CA PHE A 317 4.88 14.11 -8.39
C PHE A 317 5.24 14.15 -9.89
N GLY A 318 4.27 14.43 -10.76
CA GLY A 318 4.46 14.48 -12.20
C GLY A 318 4.56 13.12 -12.89
N ASN A 319 4.25 12.03 -12.18
CA ASN A 319 4.09 10.70 -12.78
C ASN A 319 2.80 10.66 -13.60
N ILE A 320 2.76 9.85 -14.66
CA ILE A 320 1.61 9.80 -15.56
C ILE A 320 0.86 8.48 -15.44
N TYR A 321 -0.46 8.54 -15.61
CA TYR A 321 -1.37 7.40 -15.53
C TYR A 321 -2.62 7.64 -16.38
N TRP A 322 -3.40 6.59 -16.65
CA TRP A 322 -4.64 6.64 -17.43
C TRP A 322 -5.82 6.15 -16.60
N GLY A 323 -7.01 6.72 -16.81
CA GLY A 323 -8.25 6.31 -16.14
C GLY A 323 -8.52 6.99 -14.79
N GLU A 324 -9.46 6.41 -14.02
CA GLU A 324 -9.90 6.94 -12.74
C GLU A 324 -9.39 6.12 -11.54
N LEU A 325 -9.08 6.80 -10.45
CA LEU A 325 -8.76 6.16 -9.17
C LEU A 325 -10.06 5.62 -8.57
N ASN A 326 -10.35 4.34 -8.77
CA ASN A 326 -11.57 3.69 -8.28
C ASN A 326 -11.33 2.21 -7.93
N THR A 327 -12.34 1.56 -7.35
CA THR A 327 -12.30 0.13 -6.97
C THR A 327 -12.84 -0.82 -8.03
N ASN A 328 -13.17 -0.33 -9.24
CA ASN A 328 -13.61 -1.19 -10.33
C ASN A 328 -12.50 -2.20 -10.67
N PHE A 329 -12.88 -3.41 -11.04
CA PHE A 329 -11.95 -4.48 -11.37
C PHE A 329 -11.30 -4.27 -12.74
N TRP A 330 -12.06 -3.76 -13.72
CA TRP A 330 -11.63 -3.61 -15.12
C TRP A 330 -11.18 -2.19 -15.45
N ASP A 331 -12.11 -1.24 -15.40
CA ASP A 331 -11.86 0.14 -15.83
C ASP A 331 -11.44 1.00 -14.63
N ASN A 332 -10.15 0.91 -14.31
CA ASN A 332 -9.51 1.66 -13.24
C ASN A 332 -8.13 2.18 -13.66
N SER A 333 -7.55 3.01 -12.81
CA SER A 333 -6.28 3.65 -13.11
C SER A 333 -5.10 2.70 -13.30
N ILE A 334 -5.06 1.58 -12.57
CA ILE A 334 -3.98 0.60 -12.65
C ILE A 334 -4.08 -0.17 -13.97
N GLN A 335 -5.24 -0.77 -14.25
CA GLN A 335 -5.46 -1.59 -15.44
C GLN A 335 -5.27 -0.80 -16.74
N ASN A 336 -5.80 0.42 -16.80
CA ASN A 336 -5.62 1.29 -17.96
C ASN A 336 -4.15 1.70 -18.14
N THR A 337 -3.46 1.99 -17.04
CA THR A 337 -2.05 2.37 -17.11
C THR A 337 -1.15 1.19 -17.51
N LEU A 338 -1.48 -0.04 -17.10
CA LEU A 338 -0.78 -1.25 -17.54
C LEU A 338 -0.91 -1.45 -19.05
N LEU A 339 -2.11 -1.29 -19.61
CA LEU A 339 -2.32 -1.35 -21.06
C LEU A 339 -1.59 -0.22 -21.79
N ALA A 340 -1.66 1.02 -21.28
CA ALA A 340 -0.95 2.16 -21.85
C ALA A 340 0.57 1.92 -21.88
N TYR A 341 1.15 1.38 -20.79
CA TYR A 341 2.55 1.01 -20.74
C TYR A 341 2.91 -0.01 -21.82
N GLN A 342 2.13 -1.09 -21.94
CA GLN A 342 2.37 -2.14 -22.93
C GLN A 342 2.26 -1.61 -24.37
N ILE A 343 1.31 -0.69 -24.62
CA ILE A 343 1.12 -0.05 -25.93
C ILE A 343 2.30 0.86 -26.29
N LEU A 344 2.72 1.73 -25.36
CA LEU A 344 3.86 2.64 -25.57
C LEU A 344 5.16 1.87 -25.74
N LYS A 345 5.36 0.81 -24.94
CA LYS A 345 6.52 -0.08 -25.03
C LYS A 345 6.60 -0.79 -26.38
N THR A 346 5.47 -1.34 -26.85
CA THR A 346 5.40 -2.00 -28.16
C THR A 346 5.63 -1.03 -29.31
N ASN A 347 5.14 0.22 -29.19
CA ASN A 347 5.37 1.24 -30.20
C ASN A 347 6.84 1.70 -30.26
N GLY A 348 7.52 1.75 -29.11
CA GLY A 348 8.87 2.27 -28.97
C GLY A 348 8.93 3.81 -29.02
N GLY A 349 10.07 4.37 -28.57
CA GLY A 349 10.33 5.82 -28.60
C GLY A 349 9.90 6.62 -27.37
N TYR A 350 9.37 5.96 -26.33
CA TYR A 350 8.79 6.63 -25.14
C TYR A 350 9.44 6.24 -23.79
N PRO A 351 10.79 6.22 -23.66
CA PRO A 351 11.44 5.79 -22.41
C PRO A 351 11.10 6.69 -21.22
N ASN A 352 10.88 7.99 -21.44
CA ASN A 352 10.53 8.94 -20.38
C ASN A 352 9.12 8.69 -19.83
N GLU A 353 8.17 8.41 -20.71
CA GLU A 353 6.78 8.10 -20.35
C GLU A 353 6.73 6.76 -19.60
N LEU A 354 7.44 5.74 -20.09
CA LEU A 354 7.54 4.43 -19.43
C LEU A 354 8.15 4.53 -18.02
N ASP A 355 9.18 5.36 -17.82
CA ASP A 355 9.74 5.64 -16.49
C ASP A 355 8.70 6.32 -15.58
N LYS A 356 7.99 7.35 -16.07
CA LYS A 356 6.92 8.02 -15.30
C LYS A 356 5.77 7.08 -14.93
N ILE A 357 5.40 6.16 -15.81
CA ILE A 357 4.39 5.13 -15.51
C ILE A 357 4.90 4.14 -14.47
N THR A 358 6.16 3.69 -14.60
CA THR A 358 6.78 2.79 -13.61
C THR A 358 6.75 3.42 -12.22
N ARG A 359 7.10 4.70 -12.13
CA ARG A 359 7.02 5.47 -10.88
C ARG A 359 5.60 5.65 -10.37
N TYR A 360 4.61 5.81 -11.26
CA TYR A 360 3.21 5.82 -10.86
C TYR A 360 2.83 4.51 -10.17
N PHE A 361 3.23 3.35 -10.70
CA PHE A 361 2.94 2.06 -10.04
C PHE A 361 3.60 1.95 -8.67
N LEU A 362 4.87 2.37 -8.55
CA LEU A 362 5.56 2.41 -7.25
C LEU A 362 4.89 3.38 -6.27
N GLU A 363 4.41 4.52 -6.76
CA GLU A 363 3.65 5.50 -5.96
C GLU A 363 2.30 4.92 -5.46
N GLN A 364 1.64 4.07 -6.25
CA GLN A 364 0.40 3.42 -5.84
C GLN A 364 0.59 2.28 -4.82
N ARG A 365 1.84 1.89 -4.53
CA ARG A 365 2.16 0.89 -3.51
C ARG A 365 2.05 1.48 -2.10
N LYS A 366 0.81 1.62 -1.61
CA LYS A 366 0.50 2.20 -0.30
C LYS A 366 0.59 1.12 0.78
N GLU A 367 1.00 1.50 1.99
CA GLU A 367 1.08 0.58 3.15
C GLU A 367 1.97 -0.66 2.90
N GLY A 368 2.88 -0.56 1.93
CA GLY A 368 3.78 -1.64 1.57
C GLY A 368 3.13 -2.76 0.75
N GLN A 369 2.03 -2.55 0.04
CA GLN A 369 1.51 -3.51 -0.95
C GLN A 369 0.68 -2.84 -2.04
N TRP A 370 0.47 -3.51 -3.17
CA TRP A 370 -0.58 -3.11 -4.10
C TRP A 370 -1.94 -3.68 -3.67
N ARG A 371 -3.01 -3.17 -4.28
CA ARG A 371 -4.39 -3.35 -3.81
C ARG A 371 -4.82 -4.82 -3.67
N ASN A 372 -4.41 -5.67 -4.61
CA ASN A 372 -4.82 -7.07 -4.68
C ASN A 372 -3.79 -7.92 -5.46
N THR A 373 -3.97 -9.23 -5.41
CA THR A 373 -3.08 -10.21 -6.05
C THR A 373 -2.95 -10.01 -7.55
N TYR A 374 -4.05 -9.68 -8.22
CA TYR A 374 -4.10 -9.48 -9.66
C TYR A 374 -3.29 -8.27 -10.11
N GLU A 375 -3.48 -7.12 -9.47
CA GLU A 375 -2.71 -5.91 -9.77
C GLU A 375 -1.24 -6.08 -9.44
N SER A 376 -0.94 -6.75 -8.33
CA SER A 376 0.44 -7.04 -7.93
C SER A 376 1.15 -7.87 -8.98
N SER A 377 0.53 -8.97 -9.43
CA SER A 377 1.12 -9.86 -10.44
C SER A 377 1.34 -9.13 -11.76
N LEU A 378 0.36 -8.34 -12.23
CA LEU A 378 0.47 -7.61 -13.49
C LEU A 378 1.48 -6.46 -13.46
N ILE A 379 1.53 -5.69 -12.36
CA ILE A 379 2.52 -4.62 -12.20
C ILE A 379 3.93 -5.21 -12.22
N LEU A 380 4.16 -6.26 -11.42
CA LEU A 380 5.45 -6.97 -11.37
C LEU A 380 5.85 -7.49 -12.75
N GLU A 381 4.93 -8.19 -13.44
CA GLU A 381 5.16 -8.71 -14.79
C GLU A 381 5.52 -7.61 -15.79
N THR A 382 4.88 -6.45 -15.67
CA THR A 382 5.02 -5.34 -16.62
C THR A 382 6.34 -4.59 -16.46
N ILE A 383 6.72 -4.22 -15.23
CA ILE A 383 7.86 -3.33 -14.99
C ILE A 383 9.17 -4.06 -14.71
N LEU A 384 9.12 -5.26 -14.12
CA LEU A 384 10.34 -5.97 -13.70
C LEU A 384 11.33 -6.21 -14.85
N PRO A 385 10.90 -6.64 -16.06
CA PRO A 385 11.84 -6.89 -17.16
C PRO A 385 12.68 -5.66 -17.53
N ASP A 386 12.12 -4.46 -17.43
CA ASP A 386 12.82 -3.22 -17.83
C ASP A 386 13.73 -2.69 -16.72
N LEU A 387 13.49 -3.11 -15.49
CA LEU A 387 14.38 -2.84 -14.35
C LEU A 387 15.59 -3.78 -14.33
N MET A 388 15.47 -4.97 -14.93
CA MET A 388 16.53 -5.99 -15.02
C MET A 388 17.42 -5.80 -16.25
N ILE A 389 18.33 -4.83 -16.22
CA ILE A 389 19.25 -4.56 -17.35
C ILE A 389 20.36 -5.63 -17.39
N GLU A 390 20.29 -6.57 -18.33
CA GLU A 390 21.28 -7.64 -18.50
C GLU A 390 22.69 -7.09 -18.85
N GLY A 391 23.73 -7.72 -18.30
CA GLY A 391 25.13 -7.42 -18.62
C GLY A 391 25.70 -6.14 -17.97
N LYS A 392 24.87 -5.35 -17.27
CA LYS A 392 25.34 -4.23 -16.43
C LYS A 392 25.10 -4.59 -14.97
N LYS A 393 26.16 -4.92 -14.22
CA LYS A 393 26.12 -4.67 -12.78
C LYS A 393 25.88 -3.16 -12.64
N PRO A 394 24.78 -2.69 -12.03
CA PRO A 394 24.57 -1.27 -11.87
C PRO A 394 25.79 -0.72 -11.13
N GLU A 395 26.51 0.23 -11.72
CA GLU A 395 27.47 1.00 -10.93
C GLU A 395 26.69 1.59 -9.75
N GLU A 396 27.17 1.33 -8.54
CA GLU A 396 26.53 1.83 -7.34
C GLU A 396 26.41 3.35 -7.47
N PRO A 397 25.19 3.90 -7.44
CA PRO A 397 25.01 5.30 -7.67
C PRO A 397 25.61 6.06 -6.48
N THR A 398 26.13 7.23 -6.75
CA THR A 398 26.68 8.10 -5.71
C THR A 398 25.72 9.27 -5.50
N LEU A 399 25.36 9.55 -4.26
CA LEU A 399 24.70 10.81 -3.91
C LEU A 399 25.72 11.74 -3.26
N VAL A 400 25.66 13.01 -3.63
CA VAL A 400 26.36 14.09 -2.94
C VAL A 400 25.30 14.99 -2.32
N LEU A 401 25.30 15.07 -1.00
CA LEU A 401 24.43 15.93 -0.20
C LEU A 401 25.17 17.24 0.09
N GLY A 402 24.65 18.36 -0.42
CA GLY A 402 25.35 19.64 -0.42
C GLY A 402 26.64 19.58 -1.23
N ASN A 403 27.73 20.11 -0.68
CA ASN A 403 29.06 20.12 -1.30
C ASN A 403 30.08 19.24 -0.55
N GLU A 404 29.65 18.41 0.41
CA GLU A 404 30.58 17.81 1.39
C GLU A 404 30.37 16.32 1.61
N GLU A 405 29.13 15.84 1.72
CA GLU A 405 28.87 14.45 2.10
C GLU A 405 28.55 13.58 0.88
N THR A 406 29.33 12.52 0.71
CA THR A 406 29.15 11.53 -0.36
C THR A 406 28.58 10.24 0.22
N VAL A 407 27.46 9.79 -0.32
CA VAL A 407 26.77 8.55 0.07
C VAL A 407 26.90 7.54 -1.07
N THR A 408 27.52 6.41 -0.76
CA THR A 408 27.67 5.26 -1.67
C THR A 408 27.05 3.99 -1.11
N THR A 409 26.66 3.98 0.17
CA THR A 409 26.02 2.83 0.84
C THR A 409 24.53 3.08 1.03
N PHE A 410 23.71 2.09 0.70
CA PHE A 410 22.25 2.16 0.74
C PHE A 410 21.67 0.89 1.39
N PRO A 411 20.51 0.96 2.08
CA PRO A 411 19.70 2.16 2.30
C PRO A 411 20.41 3.18 3.20
N PHE A 412 20.16 4.46 2.93
CA PHE A 412 20.73 5.57 3.69
C PHE A 412 19.60 6.33 4.37
N THR A 413 19.75 6.63 5.65
CA THR A 413 18.81 7.49 6.40
C THR A 413 19.61 8.44 7.28
N LYS A 414 19.29 9.74 7.22
CA LYS A 414 19.95 10.76 8.04
C LYS A 414 19.00 11.91 8.38
N ASN A 415 19.06 12.37 9.62
CA ASN A 415 18.40 13.61 10.04
C ASN A 415 19.40 14.76 9.94
N ILE A 416 19.01 15.84 9.26
CA ILE A 416 19.77 17.09 9.23
C ILE A 416 19.04 18.18 10.02
N GLU A 417 19.81 19.11 10.58
CA GLU A 417 19.27 20.28 11.28
C GLU A 417 18.43 21.15 10.33
N PRO A 418 17.52 22.00 10.85
CA PRO A 418 16.64 22.82 10.02
C PRO A 418 17.44 23.66 9.00
N ALA A 419 17.40 23.26 7.74
CA ALA A 419 18.12 23.89 6.64
C ALA A 419 17.13 24.60 5.72
N LYS A 420 17.45 25.80 5.22
CA LYS A 420 16.60 26.44 4.19
C LYS A 420 16.64 25.69 2.86
N THR A 421 17.80 25.16 2.49
CA THR A 421 18.01 24.50 1.20
C THR A 421 18.93 23.29 1.35
N LEU A 422 18.73 22.29 0.48
CA LEU A 422 19.64 21.16 0.29
C LEU A 422 19.80 20.92 -1.21
N THR A 423 21.05 20.94 -1.68
CA THR A 423 21.37 20.47 -3.03
C THR A 423 21.70 18.99 -2.95
N LEU A 424 21.12 18.19 -3.85
CA LEU A 424 21.40 16.78 -4.01
C LEU A 424 21.89 16.53 -5.44
N THR A 425 23.09 16.01 -5.58
CA THR A 425 23.62 15.55 -6.88
C THR A 425 23.72 14.04 -6.89
N LYS A 426 23.00 13.38 -7.79
CA LYS A 426 23.10 11.95 -8.05
C LYS A 426 23.98 11.70 -9.26
N LYS A 427 24.89 10.74 -9.16
CA LYS A 427 25.73 10.23 -10.26
C LYS A 427 25.61 8.73 -10.39
N GLY A 428 25.81 8.20 -11.59
CA GLY A 428 25.83 6.76 -11.89
C GLY A 428 24.57 6.29 -12.61
N GLY A 429 24.63 5.09 -13.19
CA GLY A 429 23.53 4.56 -14.01
C GLY A 429 22.34 4.00 -13.23
N ALA A 430 22.54 3.58 -11.97
CA ALA A 430 21.48 3.01 -11.15
C ALA A 430 20.50 4.09 -10.63
N PRO A 431 19.20 3.81 -10.52
CA PRO A 431 18.26 4.77 -9.94
C PRO A 431 18.51 4.94 -8.43
N VAL A 432 18.22 6.14 -7.92
CA VAL A 432 18.09 6.39 -6.48
C VAL A 432 16.68 6.90 -6.18
N TYR A 433 15.97 6.23 -5.30
CA TYR A 433 14.72 6.73 -4.72
C TYR A 433 15.05 7.54 -3.47
N PHE A 434 14.82 8.84 -3.52
CA PHE A 434 15.19 9.78 -2.48
C PHE A 434 13.95 10.46 -1.90
N THR A 435 13.82 10.45 -0.57
CA THR A 435 12.85 11.24 0.18
C THR A 435 13.58 12.26 1.05
N ALA A 436 13.03 13.48 1.11
CA ALA A 436 13.42 14.48 2.08
C ALA A 436 12.17 15.12 2.68
N PHE A 437 11.95 14.93 3.98
CA PHE A 437 10.71 15.38 4.63
C PHE A 437 10.94 15.91 6.05
N GLN A 438 10.03 16.76 6.49
CA GLN A 438 9.94 17.27 7.86
C GLN A 438 8.65 16.75 8.48
N GLN A 439 8.74 16.27 9.71
CA GLN A 439 7.58 15.88 10.53
C GLN A 439 7.42 16.86 11.68
N PHE A 440 6.23 17.42 11.82
CA PHE A 440 5.93 18.40 12.86
C PHE A 440 4.51 18.20 13.39
N ASN A 441 4.30 18.56 14.65
CA ASN A 441 2.97 18.55 15.24
C ASN A 441 2.23 19.85 14.89
N ASN A 442 1.13 19.76 14.16
CA ASN A 442 0.23 20.88 13.93
C ASN A 442 -0.88 20.87 15.00
N PRO A 443 -0.88 21.79 15.98
CA PRO A 443 -1.86 21.82 17.05
C PRO A 443 -3.27 22.22 16.60
N ASN A 444 -3.40 22.89 15.45
CA ASN A 444 -4.66 23.38 14.91
C ASN A 444 -4.74 23.10 13.40
N PRO A 445 -4.87 21.83 12.99
CA PRO A 445 -4.92 21.47 11.58
C PRO A 445 -6.17 22.04 10.90
N GLU A 446 -5.97 22.63 9.72
CA GLU A 446 -7.08 23.02 8.86
C GLU A 446 -7.64 21.81 8.11
N LYS A 447 -8.94 21.84 7.80
CA LYS A 447 -9.56 20.79 7.00
C LYS A 447 -9.04 20.84 5.57
N VAL A 448 -8.48 19.74 5.08
CA VAL A 448 -8.03 19.58 3.70
C VAL A 448 -8.88 18.54 2.97
N SER A 449 -9.28 18.82 1.72
CA SER A 449 -9.94 17.86 0.83
C SER A 449 -9.31 17.97 -0.56
N LYS A 450 -8.29 17.14 -0.82
CA LYS A 450 -7.51 17.16 -2.07
C LYS A 450 -7.59 15.87 -2.89
N GLY A 451 -8.11 14.77 -2.32
CA GLY A 451 -8.23 13.48 -3.01
C GLY A 451 -9.31 12.56 -2.45
N PHE A 452 -9.58 12.63 -1.16
CA PHE A 452 -10.74 12.01 -0.51
C PHE A 452 -11.18 12.86 0.69
N THR A 453 -12.38 12.61 1.20
CA THR A 453 -12.92 13.32 2.38
C THR A 453 -13.24 12.31 3.47
N VAL A 454 -12.78 12.59 4.70
CA VAL A 454 -13.14 11.83 5.90
C VAL A 454 -14.04 12.71 6.77
N LYS A 455 -15.13 12.14 7.28
CA LYS A 455 -16.00 12.75 8.27
C LYS A 455 -16.17 11.77 9.43
N SER A 456 -15.85 12.23 10.64
CA SER A 456 -16.10 11.49 11.88
C SER A 456 -17.20 12.21 12.66
N ILE A 457 -18.13 11.44 13.23
CA ILE A 457 -19.20 11.92 14.10
C ILE A 457 -19.28 11.03 15.33
N PHE A 458 -19.64 11.60 16.48
CA PHE A 458 -20.01 10.81 17.65
C PHE A 458 -21.49 10.46 17.58
N LEU A 459 -21.81 9.19 17.76
CA LEU A 459 -23.17 8.70 17.88
C LEU A 459 -23.38 8.17 19.30
N GLN A 460 -24.52 8.48 19.90
CA GLN A 460 -24.99 7.87 21.14
C GLN A 460 -26.47 7.53 20.95
N GLU A 461 -26.85 6.26 21.17
CA GLU A 461 -28.19 5.76 20.84
C GLU A 461 -28.59 6.10 19.38
N GLU A 462 -27.67 5.87 18.44
CA GLU A 462 -27.81 6.16 17.00
C GLU A 462 -28.05 7.65 16.64
N LYS A 463 -27.90 8.57 17.59
CA LYS A 463 -28.06 10.01 17.36
C LYS A 463 -26.72 10.73 17.40
N GLU A 464 -26.51 11.65 16.46
CA GLU A 464 -25.33 12.51 16.47
C GLU A 464 -25.31 13.40 17.71
N VAL A 465 -24.21 13.34 18.45
CA VAL A 465 -24.02 14.10 19.69
C VAL A 465 -22.72 14.89 19.66
N LYS A 466 -22.70 16.01 20.38
CA LYS A 466 -21.50 16.85 20.57
C LYS A 466 -20.84 16.65 21.94
N SER A 467 -21.51 15.94 22.84
CA SER A 467 -21.05 15.63 24.18
C SER A 467 -21.44 14.19 24.51
N LEU A 468 -20.57 13.50 25.21
CA LEU A 468 -20.77 12.11 25.64
C LEU A 468 -20.90 12.05 27.16
N LYS A 469 -21.72 11.11 27.64
CA LYS A 469 -21.77 10.77 29.06
C LYS A 469 -20.81 9.61 29.33
N GLY A 470 -20.03 9.70 30.41
CA GLY A 470 -19.16 8.59 30.81
C GLY A 470 -19.97 7.32 31.11
N GLY A 471 -19.52 6.18 30.60
CA GLY A 471 -20.13 4.86 30.86
C GLY A 471 -21.33 4.52 29.97
N THR A 472 -21.56 5.26 28.88
CA THR A 472 -22.60 4.95 27.88
C THR A 472 -21.96 4.64 26.53
N THR A 473 -22.52 3.67 25.80
CA THR A 473 -22.10 3.29 24.45
C THR A 473 -22.93 3.97 23.39
#